data_AF-A0A8X6MND7-F1
#
_entry.id   AF-A0A8X6MND7-F1
#
_cell.length_a   1.000
_cell.length_b   1.000
_cell.length_c   1.000
_cell.angle_alpha   90.00
_cell.angle_beta   90.00
_cell.angle_gamma   90.00
#
_symmetry.space_group_name_H-M   'P 1'
#
loop_
_entity.id
_entity.type
_entity.pdbx_description
1 polymer ?
#
loop_
_entity_poly.entity_id
_entity_poly.type
_entity_poly.pdbx_seq_one_letter_code
_entity_poly.pdbx_strand_id
1 'polypeptide(L)'
;MSKADKEWLKSMLRKQPSNMQLDLRMHVCEFGKRASSTSNVLRSQQREHNRLQMAERPQQGKANQPYNRLAFRYNPGEDYSLSRHVLIGTMTIVCPYCKALKFKGESKGMCCVAEKIKLPKLREPPEPLKTLLAGYTTESKHFVSNIRKYNSCFQMTSFGAEVITTHFMPTFKVKGQIYHKVGSCH
;
A
#
# COMPACT_ATOMS: atom_id res chain seq x y z
N MET A 1 -41.32 36.08 -24.13
CA MET A 1 -40.52 37.32 -24.24
C MET A 1 -40.89 38.24 -23.09
N SER A 2 -39.94 38.44 -22.18
CA SER A 2 -40.11 39.25 -20.98
C SER A 2 -40.25 40.74 -21.35
N LYS A 3 -40.78 41.55 -20.42
CA LYS A 3 -40.94 43.01 -20.61
C LYS A 3 -39.60 43.71 -20.88
N ALA A 4 -38.50 43.17 -20.36
CA ALA A 4 -37.14 43.66 -20.61
C ALA A 4 -36.70 43.41 -22.06
N ASP A 5 -37.12 42.30 -22.67
CA ASP A 5 -36.72 41.91 -24.03
C ASP A 5 -37.30 42.85 -25.09
N LYS A 6 -38.51 43.37 -24.83
CA LYS A 6 -39.21 44.32 -25.72
C LYS A 6 -38.60 45.73 -25.66
N GLU A 7 -38.15 46.16 -24.49
CA GLU A 7 -37.48 47.46 -24.30
C GLU A 7 -36.04 47.45 -24.85
N TRP A 8 -35.37 46.29 -24.80
CA TRP A 8 -34.06 46.09 -25.45
C TRP A 8 -34.14 46.24 -26.98
N LEU A 9 -35.15 45.63 -27.62
CA LEU A 9 -35.39 45.73 -29.07
C LEU A 9 -35.60 47.19 -29.54
N LYS A 10 -36.34 48.00 -28.76
CA LYS A 10 -36.54 49.44 -29.03
C LYS A 10 -35.28 50.29 -28.84
N SER A 11 -34.39 49.89 -27.92
CA SER A 11 -33.10 50.54 -27.70
C SER A 11 -32.10 50.23 -28.84
N MET A 12 -32.18 49.03 -29.41
CA MET A 12 -31.32 48.55 -30.51
C MET A 12 -31.55 49.33 -31.82
N LEU A 13 -32.80 49.71 -32.13
CA LEU A 13 -33.19 50.46 -33.34
C LEU A 13 -32.70 51.92 -33.36
N ARG A 14 -32.13 52.44 -32.27
CA ARG A 14 -31.67 53.84 -32.13
C ARG A 14 -30.15 54.03 -32.17
N LYS A 15 -29.34 52.99 -32.41
CA LYS A 15 -27.86 53.07 -32.37
C LYS A 15 -27.22 52.86 -33.74
N GLN A 16 -26.11 53.56 -33.99
CA GLN A 16 -25.27 53.45 -35.20
C GLN A 16 -24.75 52.00 -35.39
N PRO A 17 -24.58 51.52 -36.64
CA PRO A 17 -24.42 50.10 -36.97
C PRO A 17 -23.11 49.44 -36.48
N SER A 18 -22.15 50.21 -35.97
CA SER A 18 -20.87 49.68 -35.48
C SER A 18 -20.95 48.96 -34.13
N ASN A 19 -22.04 49.11 -33.37
CA ASN A 19 -22.19 48.52 -32.03
C ASN A 19 -23.17 47.34 -31.93
N MET A 20 -23.82 46.93 -33.02
CA MET A 20 -24.81 45.83 -33.00
C MET A 20 -24.18 44.45 -32.76
N GLN A 21 -22.94 44.24 -33.20
CA GLN A 21 -22.29 42.92 -33.18
C GLN A 21 -21.69 42.54 -31.81
N LEU A 22 -21.30 43.54 -31.01
CA LEU A 22 -20.71 43.33 -29.69
C LEU A 22 -21.77 43.06 -28.61
N ASP A 23 -22.91 43.75 -28.64
CA ASP A 23 -24.00 43.57 -27.67
C ASP A 23 -24.71 42.21 -27.82
N LEU A 24 -24.89 41.72 -29.06
CA LEU A 24 -25.52 40.42 -29.31
C LEU A 24 -24.67 39.25 -28.78
N ARG A 25 -23.33 39.40 -28.83
CA ARG A 25 -22.36 38.38 -28.39
C ARG A 25 -22.27 38.28 -26.86
N MET A 26 -22.42 39.40 -26.15
CA MET A 26 -22.42 39.43 -24.69
C MET A 26 -23.66 38.78 -24.09
N HIS A 27 -24.85 39.02 -24.66
CA HIS A 27 -26.10 38.49 -24.13
C HIS A 27 -26.24 36.97 -24.31
N VAL A 28 -25.74 36.41 -25.43
CA VAL A 28 -25.69 34.95 -25.66
C VAL A 28 -24.74 34.25 -24.70
N CYS A 29 -23.61 34.89 -24.35
CA CYS A 29 -22.64 34.35 -23.39
C CYS A 29 -23.20 34.27 -21.97
N GLU A 30 -24.01 35.25 -21.56
CA GLU A 30 -24.60 35.30 -20.22
C GLU A 30 -25.77 34.31 -20.05
N PHE A 31 -26.56 34.08 -21.11
CA PHE A 31 -27.61 33.05 -21.12
C PHE A 31 -27.01 31.63 -21.02
N GLY A 32 -25.90 31.37 -21.72
CA GLY A 32 -25.16 30.11 -21.64
C GLY A 32 -24.56 29.82 -20.26
N LYS A 33 -24.09 30.85 -19.54
CA LYS A 33 -23.56 30.71 -18.17
C LYS A 33 -24.66 30.35 -17.16
N ARG A 34 -25.87 30.92 -17.28
CA ARG A 34 -27.00 30.59 -16.39
C ARG A 34 -27.51 29.15 -16.59
N ALA A 35 -27.57 28.67 -17.83
CA ALA A 35 -27.99 27.29 -18.14
C ALA A 35 -26.97 26.23 -17.69
N SER A 36 -25.66 26.52 -17.77
CA SER A 36 -24.61 25.64 -17.24
C SER A 36 -24.60 25.58 -15.70
N SER A 37 -24.85 26.70 -15.01
CA SER A 37 -24.90 26.72 -13.55
C SER A 37 -26.08 25.93 -12.98
N THR A 38 -27.27 26.00 -13.60
CA THR A 38 -28.44 25.23 -13.15
C THR A 38 -28.28 23.73 -13.38
N SER A 39 -27.68 23.31 -14.51
CA SER A 39 -27.43 21.88 -14.78
C SER A 39 -26.43 21.27 -13.80
N ASN A 40 -25.39 22.02 -13.40
CA ASN A 40 -24.39 21.57 -12.44
C ASN A 40 -24.96 21.39 -11.03
N VAL A 41 -25.85 22.28 -10.58
CA VAL A 41 -26.51 22.20 -9.26
C VAL A 41 -27.49 21.02 -9.18
N LEU A 42 -28.29 20.77 -10.23
CA LEU A 42 -29.15 19.58 -10.30
C LEU A 42 -28.33 18.28 -10.24
N ARG A 43 -27.16 18.27 -10.89
CA ARG A 43 -26.27 17.11 -10.90
C ARG A 43 -25.57 16.89 -9.55
N SER A 44 -25.32 17.93 -8.76
CA SER A 44 -24.77 17.78 -7.40
C SER A 44 -25.83 17.26 -6.43
N GLN A 45 -27.06 17.78 -6.49
CA GLN A 45 -28.18 17.32 -5.67
C GLN A 45 -28.53 15.84 -5.93
N GLN A 46 -28.53 15.41 -7.20
CA GLN A 46 -28.77 14.00 -7.54
C GLN A 46 -27.69 13.06 -6.98
N ARG A 47 -26.43 13.50 -6.97
CA ARG A 47 -25.32 12.71 -6.37
C ARG A 47 -25.49 12.57 -4.87
N GLU A 48 -25.91 13.62 -4.20
CA GLU A 48 -26.12 13.64 -2.76
C GLU A 48 -27.32 12.79 -2.36
N HIS A 49 -28.42 12.87 -3.10
CA HIS A 49 -29.58 12.00 -2.93
C HIS A 49 -29.23 10.51 -3.14
N ASN A 50 -28.45 10.20 -4.18
CA ASN A 50 -27.95 8.83 -4.41
C ASN A 50 -26.99 8.38 -3.28
N ARG A 51 -26.22 9.29 -2.67
CA ARG A 51 -25.30 8.97 -1.57
C ARG A 51 -26.05 8.61 -0.29
N LEU A 52 -27.15 9.31 0.00
CA LEU A 52 -28.00 9.04 1.16
C LEU A 52 -28.79 7.73 0.99
N GLN A 53 -29.33 7.44 -0.21
CA GLN A 53 -29.99 6.16 -0.49
C GLN A 53 -29.06 4.94 -0.34
N MET A 54 -27.77 5.08 -0.66
CA MET A 54 -26.79 4.00 -0.51
C MET A 54 -26.35 3.79 0.95
N ALA A 55 -26.51 4.79 1.82
CA ALA A 55 -26.16 4.71 3.24
C ALA A 55 -27.25 4.01 4.08
N GLU A 56 -28.51 4.06 3.64
CA GLU A 56 -29.66 3.45 4.33
C GLU A 56 -29.93 1.99 3.93
N ARG A 57 -29.06 1.36 3.12
CA ARG A 57 -29.28 -0.03 2.70
C ARG A 57 -29.18 -0.95 3.93
N PRO A 58 -30.26 -1.65 4.34
CA PRO A 58 -30.19 -2.56 5.48
C PRO A 58 -29.22 -3.69 5.15
N GLN A 59 -28.32 -4.03 6.08
CA GLN A 59 -27.44 -5.20 5.96
C GLN A 59 -28.25 -6.50 6.12
N GLN A 60 -29.17 -6.77 5.20
CA GLN A 60 -29.82 -8.06 5.10
C GLN A 60 -28.91 -9.01 4.33
N GLY A 61 -28.19 -9.86 5.06
CA GLY A 61 -27.51 -11.04 4.49
C GLY A 61 -26.09 -11.29 5.00
N LYS A 62 -25.91 -11.62 6.29
CA LYS A 62 -24.62 -12.14 6.83
C LYS A 62 -24.71 -13.61 7.28
N ALA A 63 -25.61 -14.42 6.71
CA ALA A 63 -25.77 -15.81 7.15
C ALA A 63 -25.09 -16.87 6.26
N ASN A 64 -24.42 -16.51 5.15
CA ASN A 64 -23.88 -17.53 4.23
C ASN A 64 -22.69 -17.06 3.38
N GLN A 65 -21.67 -16.41 3.97
CA GLN A 65 -20.43 -16.16 3.22
C GLN A 65 -19.48 -17.36 3.33
N PRO A 66 -19.04 -17.98 2.21
CA PRO A 66 -18.07 -19.05 2.22
C PRO A 66 -16.72 -18.52 2.70
N TYR A 67 -16.15 -19.16 3.72
CA TYR A 67 -14.91 -18.75 4.42
C TYR A 67 -13.63 -18.82 3.58
N ASN A 68 -13.74 -19.08 2.28
CA ASN A 68 -12.61 -19.10 1.36
C ASN A 68 -12.05 -17.69 1.18
N ARG A 69 -10.73 -17.53 1.37
CA ARG A 69 -9.98 -16.28 1.17
C ARG A 69 -10.31 -15.15 2.17
N LEU A 70 -10.88 -15.45 3.33
CA LEU A 70 -11.14 -14.43 4.37
C LEU A 70 -9.88 -13.67 4.81
N ALA A 71 -8.71 -14.31 4.77
CA ALA A 71 -7.44 -13.65 5.08
C ALA A 71 -7.15 -12.43 4.18
N PHE A 72 -7.67 -12.41 2.94
CA PHE A 72 -7.48 -11.29 2.00
C PHE A 72 -8.48 -10.14 2.21
N ARG A 73 -9.45 -10.32 3.11
CA ARG A 73 -10.47 -9.32 3.46
C ARG A 73 -10.31 -8.90 4.91
N TYR A 74 -9.10 -8.44 5.26
CA TYR A 74 -8.83 -7.92 6.58
C TYR A 74 -9.66 -6.66 6.84
N ASN A 75 -10.44 -6.68 7.92
CA ASN A 75 -11.23 -5.57 8.41
C ASN A 75 -10.69 -5.15 9.78
N PRO A 76 -10.01 -3.99 9.91
CA PRO A 76 -9.45 -3.52 11.18
C PRO A 76 -10.47 -3.31 12.30
N GLY A 77 -11.76 -3.24 12.00
CA GLY A 77 -12.84 -3.04 12.99
C GLY A 77 -13.38 -4.33 13.61
N GLU A 78 -12.91 -5.50 13.17
CA GLU A 78 -13.33 -6.80 13.72
C GLU A 78 -12.28 -7.32 14.72
N ASP A 79 -12.73 -7.82 15.87
CA ASP A 79 -11.84 -8.51 16.82
C ASP A 79 -11.62 -9.96 16.39
N TYR A 80 -10.50 -10.18 15.70
CA TYR A 80 -10.08 -11.51 15.24
C TYR A 80 -9.55 -12.41 16.35
N SER A 81 -9.27 -11.88 17.54
CA SER A 81 -8.60 -12.61 18.63
C SER A 81 -9.41 -13.82 19.11
N LEU A 82 -10.74 -13.71 19.06
CA LEU A 82 -11.68 -14.76 19.48
C LEU A 82 -12.20 -15.61 18.31
N SER A 83 -11.78 -15.30 17.08
CA SER A 83 -12.25 -16.04 15.91
C SER A 83 -11.67 -17.46 15.92
N ARG A 84 -12.55 -18.46 16.00
CA ARG A 84 -12.18 -19.89 15.84
C ARG A 84 -11.43 -20.18 14.54
N HIS A 85 -11.57 -19.30 13.54
CA HIS A 85 -10.92 -19.42 12.23
C HIS A 85 -9.48 -18.85 12.19
N VAL A 86 -9.11 -18.03 13.17
CA VAL A 86 -7.75 -17.43 13.30
C VAL A 86 -6.93 -18.15 14.38
N LEU A 87 -7.59 -19.00 15.18
CA LEU A 87 -6.95 -19.76 16.24
C LEU A 87 -6.17 -20.96 15.67
N ILE A 88 -4.94 -20.70 15.24
CA ILE A 88 -4.02 -21.69 14.64
C ILE A 88 -3.54 -22.72 15.69
N GLY A 89 -3.53 -22.34 16.97
CA GLY A 89 -3.11 -23.19 18.09
C GLY A 89 -1.59 -23.25 18.29
N THR A 90 -1.12 -24.18 19.13
CA THR A 90 0.30 -24.36 19.44
C THR A 90 0.99 -25.36 18.51
N MET A 91 2.29 -25.13 18.23
CA MET A 91 3.11 -26.03 17.42
C MET A 91 3.56 -27.24 18.24
N THR A 92 2.68 -28.23 18.38
CA THR A 92 2.91 -29.42 19.24
C THR A 92 3.20 -30.69 18.47
N ILE A 93 2.96 -30.72 17.16
CA ILE A 93 3.19 -31.92 16.34
C ILE A 93 4.65 -31.95 15.90
N VAL A 94 5.41 -32.96 16.32
CA VAL A 94 6.81 -33.14 15.92
C VAL A 94 6.88 -33.99 14.65
N CYS A 95 7.60 -33.51 13.64
CA CYS A 95 7.89 -34.31 12.44
C CYS A 95 8.84 -35.48 12.77
N PRO A 96 8.52 -36.73 12.42
CA PRO A 96 9.37 -37.89 12.75
C PRO A 96 10.72 -37.87 12.02
N TYR A 97 10.79 -37.24 10.84
CA TYR A 97 12.00 -37.25 10.00
C TYR A 97 12.99 -36.14 10.36
N CYS A 98 12.50 -34.91 10.49
CA CYS A 98 13.35 -33.72 10.66
C CYS A 98 13.14 -32.98 11.97
N LYS A 99 12.29 -33.50 12.87
CA LYS A 99 12.02 -32.96 14.21
C LYS A 99 11.46 -31.53 14.24
N ALA A 100 11.12 -30.97 13.09
CA ALA A 100 10.42 -29.69 12.99
C ALA A 100 9.06 -29.76 13.70
N LEU A 101 8.73 -28.71 14.46
CA LEU A 101 7.42 -28.54 15.06
C LEU A 101 6.41 -28.09 13.99
N LYS A 102 5.16 -28.54 14.11
CA LYS A 102 4.09 -28.33 13.15
C LYS A 102 2.80 -27.95 13.84
N PHE A 103 1.97 -27.17 13.15
CA PHE A 103 0.61 -26.87 13.60
C PHE A 103 -0.36 -28.01 13.28
N LYS A 104 -1.47 -28.07 14.02
CA LYS A 104 -2.55 -29.01 13.74
C LYS A 104 -3.17 -28.68 12.38
N GLY A 105 -3.30 -29.67 11.51
CA GLY A 105 -3.86 -29.51 10.16
C GLY A 105 -2.84 -29.25 9.04
N GLU A 106 -1.55 -29.08 9.36
CA GLU A 106 -0.51 -28.96 8.33
C GLU A 106 -0.26 -30.28 7.59
N SER A 107 -0.11 -30.21 6.27
CA SER A 107 0.18 -31.37 5.43
C SER A 107 1.53 -31.98 5.77
N LYS A 108 1.69 -33.30 5.57
CA LYS A 108 2.96 -34.03 5.82
C LYS A 108 4.14 -33.42 5.05
N GLY A 109 3.89 -32.77 3.92
CA GLY A 109 4.91 -32.17 3.06
C GLY A 109 5.48 -30.83 3.56
N MET A 110 4.85 -30.16 4.53
CA MET A 110 5.16 -28.75 4.83
C MET A 110 6.53 -28.50 5.49
N CYS A 111 7.18 -29.52 6.04
CA CYS A 111 8.50 -29.37 6.67
C CYS A 111 9.62 -29.94 5.81
N CYS A 112 9.51 -31.22 5.43
CA CYS A 112 10.60 -31.98 4.81
C CYS A 112 10.13 -32.78 3.59
N VAL A 113 9.00 -32.36 3.01
CA VAL A 113 8.36 -32.97 1.83
C VAL A 113 8.23 -34.49 2.01
N ALA A 114 7.79 -34.92 3.21
CA ALA A 114 7.74 -36.32 3.61
C ALA A 114 9.06 -37.07 3.35
N GLU A 115 10.14 -36.61 3.99
CA GLU A 115 11.49 -37.22 3.97
C GLU A 115 12.34 -36.97 2.70
N LYS A 116 11.75 -36.43 1.63
CA LYS A 116 12.49 -36.16 0.39
C LYS A 116 13.63 -35.15 0.56
N ILE A 117 13.53 -34.26 1.57
CA ILE A 117 14.55 -33.25 1.86
C ILE A 117 15.20 -33.56 3.21
N LYS A 118 16.50 -33.87 3.19
CA LYS A 118 17.34 -33.95 4.39
C LYS A 118 18.06 -32.63 4.60
N LEU A 119 17.58 -31.83 5.56
CA LEU A 119 18.23 -30.58 5.93
C LEU A 119 19.56 -30.87 6.62
N PRO A 120 20.69 -30.26 6.18
CA PRO A 120 21.95 -30.38 6.89
C PRO A 120 21.83 -29.76 8.28
N LYS A 121 22.59 -30.28 9.25
CA LYS A 121 22.67 -29.67 10.57
C LYS A 121 23.21 -28.25 10.45
N LEU A 122 22.58 -27.31 11.15
CA LEU A 122 23.08 -25.94 11.24
C LEU A 122 24.47 -25.96 11.87
N ARG A 123 25.43 -25.28 11.23
CA ARG A 123 26.76 -25.07 11.81
C ARG A 123 26.63 -24.11 12.99
N GLU A 124 27.45 -24.32 14.01
CA GLU A 124 27.50 -23.37 15.12
C GLU A 124 28.00 -22.01 14.62
N PRO A 125 27.40 -20.90 15.09
CA PRO A 125 27.92 -19.57 14.80
C PRO A 125 29.35 -19.41 15.33
N PRO A 126 30.23 -18.69 14.63
CA PRO A 126 31.55 -18.34 15.15
C PRO A 126 31.45 -17.35 16.33
N GLU A 127 32.45 -17.30 17.20
CA GLU A 127 32.55 -16.24 18.21
C GLU A 127 32.95 -14.89 17.56
N PRO A 128 32.44 -13.74 18.07
CA PRO A 128 31.64 -13.56 19.28
C PRO A 128 30.13 -13.77 19.11
N LEU A 129 29.67 -14.10 17.90
CA LEU A 129 28.23 -14.16 17.58
C LEU A 129 27.50 -15.24 18.38
N LYS A 130 28.15 -16.38 18.63
CA LYS A 130 27.59 -17.45 19.46
C LYS A 130 27.30 -16.97 20.89
N THR A 131 28.25 -16.30 21.55
CA THR A 131 28.02 -15.71 22.88
C THR A 131 26.90 -14.66 22.86
N LEU A 132 26.87 -13.81 21.83
CA LEU A 132 25.84 -12.77 21.69
C LEU A 132 24.43 -13.34 21.45
N LEU A 133 24.30 -14.49 20.82
CA LEU A 133 23.01 -15.16 20.59
C LEU A 133 22.53 -16.02 21.77
N ALA A 134 23.39 -16.29 22.75
CA ALA A 134 23.11 -17.28 23.81
C ALA A 134 22.10 -16.81 24.88
N GLY A 135 21.94 -15.50 25.06
CA GLY A 135 20.99 -14.86 25.99
C GLY A 135 21.46 -14.78 27.45
N TYR A 136 22.69 -15.23 27.77
CA TYR A 136 23.15 -15.35 29.16
C TYR A 136 23.63 -14.03 29.76
N THR A 137 24.38 -13.23 29.00
CA THR A 137 24.93 -11.95 29.47
C THR A 137 23.96 -10.78 29.23
N THR A 138 24.18 -9.67 29.93
CA THR A 138 23.45 -8.41 29.69
C THR A 138 23.60 -7.94 28.25
N GLU A 139 24.82 -8.01 27.71
CA GLU A 139 25.12 -7.67 26.32
C GLU A 139 24.39 -8.57 25.34
N SER A 140 24.34 -9.88 25.60
CA SER A 140 23.62 -10.83 24.75
C SER A 140 22.11 -10.56 24.73
N LYS A 141 21.51 -10.27 25.89
CA LYS A 141 20.09 -9.88 25.95
C LYS A 141 19.82 -8.59 25.18
N HIS A 142 20.70 -7.60 25.33
CA HIS A 142 20.62 -6.35 24.57
C HIS A 142 20.73 -6.59 23.06
N PHE A 143 21.68 -7.44 22.63
CA PHE A 143 21.89 -7.83 21.25
C PHE A 143 20.66 -8.50 20.66
N VAL A 144 20.13 -9.55 21.31
CA VAL A 144 18.94 -10.28 20.85
C VAL A 144 17.72 -9.36 20.78
N SER A 145 17.51 -8.49 21.78
CA SER A 145 16.41 -7.52 21.78
C SER A 145 16.50 -6.50 20.63
N ASN A 146 17.71 -6.19 20.16
CA ASN A 146 17.94 -5.19 19.12
C ASN A 146 18.46 -5.79 17.80
N ILE A 147 18.41 -7.12 17.62
CA ILE A 147 19.04 -7.82 16.49
C ILE A 147 18.61 -7.29 15.12
N ARG A 148 17.36 -6.84 14.98
CA ARG A 148 16.85 -6.21 13.75
C ARG A 148 17.59 -4.92 13.41
N LYS A 149 17.86 -4.06 14.40
CA LYS A 149 18.58 -2.80 14.20
C LYS A 149 20.02 -3.07 13.77
N TYR A 150 20.69 -4.03 14.42
CA TYR A 150 22.03 -4.45 14.01
C TYR A 150 22.04 -4.98 12.58
N ASN A 151 21.12 -5.89 12.23
CA ASN A 151 21.03 -6.42 10.86
C ASN A 151 20.75 -5.32 9.83
N SER A 152 19.89 -4.35 10.14
CA SER A 152 19.63 -3.21 9.26
C SER A 152 20.85 -2.31 9.08
N CYS A 153 21.67 -2.13 10.12
CA CYS A 153 22.93 -1.39 10.02
C CYS A 153 23.93 -2.10 9.08
N PHE A 154 24.04 -3.43 9.17
CA PHE A 154 24.87 -4.20 8.24
C PHE A 154 24.34 -4.21 6.80
N GLN A 155 23.04 -3.94 6.59
CA GLN A 155 22.49 -3.74 5.24
C GLN A 155 22.87 -2.38 4.65
N MET A 156 23.26 -1.39 5.47
CA MET A 156 23.70 -0.07 5.03
C MET A 156 25.19 0.01 4.67
N THR A 157 25.89 -1.12 4.61
CA THR A 157 27.27 -1.10 4.10
C THR A 157 27.27 -0.80 2.61
N SER A 158 27.89 0.32 2.23
CA SER A 158 28.16 0.60 0.83
C SER A 158 29.31 -0.28 0.34
N PHE A 159 29.29 -0.65 -0.94
CA PHE A 159 30.41 -1.34 -1.55
C PHE A 159 31.52 -0.32 -1.84
N GLY A 160 32.67 -0.48 -1.17
CA GLY A 160 33.91 0.18 -1.53
C GLY A 160 34.64 -0.64 -2.59
N ALA A 161 34.89 -0.04 -3.74
CA ALA A 161 35.62 -0.66 -4.84
C ALA A 161 36.52 0.35 -5.54
N GLU A 162 37.67 -0.10 -6.04
CA GLU A 162 38.52 0.70 -6.92
C GLU A 162 37.87 0.74 -8.31
N VAL A 163 37.31 1.90 -8.66
CA VAL A 163 36.65 2.11 -9.94
C VAL A 163 37.69 2.52 -10.97
N ILE A 164 37.89 1.69 -11.99
CA ILE A 164 38.74 2.06 -13.13
C ILE A 164 37.88 2.85 -14.11
N THR A 165 38.14 4.15 -14.22
CA THR A 165 37.49 5.03 -15.20
C THR A 165 38.34 5.10 -16.47
N THR A 166 37.86 4.49 -17.55
CA THR A 166 38.37 4.74 -18.90
C THR A 166 37.40 5.65 -19.64
N HIS A 167 37.90 6.48 -20.55
CA HIS A 167 37.07 7.42 -21.32
C HIS A 167 35.89 6.71 -21.99
N PHE A 168 34.68 7.15 -21.61
CA PHE A 168 33.38 6.71 -22.08
C PHE A 168 33.04 5.21 -21.84
N MET A 169 32.62 4.89 -20.62
CA MET A 169 32.09 3.58 -20.26
C MET A 169 30.70 3.73 -19.60
N PRO A 170 29.62 3.17 -20.17
CA PRO A 170 28.28 3.23 -19.58
C PRO A 170 28.08 2.24 -18.41
N THR A 171 29.09 1.42 -18.11
CA THR A 171 29.09 0.44 -17.02
C THR A 171 30.37 0.59 -16.19
N PHE A 172 30.27 0.64 -14.87
CA PHE A 172 31.45 0.71 -14.01
C PHE A 172 32.09 -0.68 -13.90
N LYS A 173 33.41 -0.76 -14.06
CA LYS A 173 34.19 -2.00 -13.92
C LYS A 173 34.94 -1.95 -12.60
N VAL A 174 34.66 -2.90 -11.72
CA VAL A 174 35.36 -3.09 -10.45
C VAL A 174 36.51 -4.08 -10.66
N LYS A 175 37.72 -3.71 -10.24
CA LYS A 175 38.89 -4.60 -10.24
C LYS A 175 39.41 -4.71 -8.81
N GLY A 176 39.78 -5.91 -8.38
CA GLY A 176 40.26 -6.18 -7.01
C GLY A 176 39.19 -6.71 -6.05
N GLN A 177 39.51 -6.75 -4.75
CA GLN A 177 38.59 -7.19 -3.71
C GLN A 177 37.54 -6.11 -3.40
N ILE A 178 36.29 -6.53 -3.26
CA ILE A 178 35.19 -5.66 -2.85
C ILE A 178 35.16 -5.64 -1.33
N TYR A 179 35.19 -4.44 -0.74
CA TYR A 179 35.10 -4.27 0.71
C TYR A 179 33.76 -3.66 1.08
N HIS A 180 33.16 -4.12 2.18
CA HIS A 180 31.98 -3.50 2.77
C HIS A 180 32.43 -2.32 3.63
N LYS A 181 32.07 -1.09 3.23
CA LYS A 181 32.29 0.11 4.04
C LYS A 181 31.06 0.35 4.91
N VAL A 182 31.22 0.26 6.22
CA VAL A 182 30.19 0.69 7.17
C VAL A 182 30.23 2.23 7.19
N GLY A 183 29.17 2.87 6.70
CA GLY A 183 29.03 4.32 6.82
C GLY A 183 28.80 4.73 8.28
N SER A 184 29.22 5.93 8.66
CA SER A 184 28.88 6.50 9.96
C SER A 184 27.36 6.65 10.06
N CYS A 185 26.72 5.92 10.97
CA CYS A 185 25.33 6.21 11.35
C CYS A 185 25.32 7.58 12.03
N HIS A 186 24.59 8.54 11.44
CA HIS A 186 24.28 9.84 12.05
C HIS A 186 22.91 9.75 12.74
#